data_AF-F9Q6Q0-F1
#
_entry.id   AF-F9Q6Q0-F1
#
_cell.length_a   1.000
_cell.length_b   1.000
_cell.length_c   1.000
_cell.angle_alpha   90.00
_cell.angle_beta   90.00
_cell.angle_gamma   90.00
#
_symmetry.space_group_name_H-M   'P 1'
#
loop_
_entity.id
_entity.type
_entity.pdbx_description
1 polymer ?
#
loop_
_entity_poly.entity_id
_entity_poly.type
_entity_poly.pdbx_seq_one_letter_code
_entity_poly.pdbx_strand_id
1 'polypeptide(L)'
;MRKYKIGITFNLETNIPDIWSNGANQNIIFLYDLFKRSAIVEDVVLVCWGVTNTTTPPQGFMLDDLELKFAYINDVIDELDVLIEGTLSIEPYLSDKMHEHGGKTVCYKMGPDYIMDIEKFIFDQPAGRFFNGATFDSLWLIPQNDNTCRSYFSIMYDCPAQVVPAIWAPTFCDKVIANLRKDGIEFGYKPDPERKKWRLANFEPNIFIFKNCFTPILIGEQAYRQAPDKIGHIYVTNTYHKKDHPIFLILLVAQKPCVMVFCLWKVGIKCLIS
;
A
#
# COMPACT_ATOMS: atom_id res chain seq x y z
N MET A 1 11.40 28.10 -16.82
CA MET A 1 10.89 26.71 -16.88
C MET A 1 9.41 26.77 -16.51
N ARG A 2 8.50 26.16 -17.28
CA ARG A 2 7.07 26.12 -16.91
C ARG A 2 6.95 25.39 -15.57
N LYS A 3 6.13 25.91 -14.66
CA LYS A 3 5.76 25.23 -13.42
C LYS A 3 4.35 24.66 -13.55
N TYR A 4 4.06 23.58 -12.82
CA TYR A 4 2.81 22.84 -12.91
C TYR A 4 2.05 22.84 -11.59
N LYS A 5 0.73 23.02 -11.64
CA LYS A 5 -0.20 22.75 -10.53
C LYS A 5 -0.72 21.32 -10.62
N ILE A 6 -0.53 20.53 -9.57
CA ILE A 6 -0.82 19.08 -9.58
C ILE A 6 -1.90 18.75 -8.53
N GLY A 7 -2.98 18.10 -8.97
CA GLY A 7 -3.94 17.44 -8.09
C GLY A 7 -3.63 15.94 -7.97
N ILE A 8 -3.69 15.38 -6.78
CA ILE A 8 -3.57 13.92 -6.56
C ILE A 8 -4.80 13.44 -5.80
N THR A 9 -5.52 12.47 -6.34
CA THR A 9 -6.79 12.04 -5.74
C THR A 9 -6.54 11.29 -4.43
N PHE A 10 -7.23 11.71 -3.37
CA PHE A 10 -7.05 11.17 -2.02
C PHE A 10 -8.39 10.89 -1.33
N ASN A 11 -8.61 9.67 -0.86
CA ASN A 11 -9.87 9.26 -0.25
C ASN A 11 -9.83 9.52 1.26
N LEU A 12 -10.65 10.44 1.73
CA LEU A 12 -10.82 10.72 3.16
C LEU A 12 -12.02 10.01 3.78
N GLU A 13 -12.94 9.49 2.95
CA GLU A 13 -14.19 8.84 3.38
C GLU A 13 -14.04 7.31 3.38
N THR A 14 -13.10 6.80 4.19
CA THR A 14 -12.85 5.37 4.34
C THR A 14 -13.56 4.79 5.58
N ASN A 15 -14.03 3.55 5.48
CA ASN A 15 -14.57 2.81 6.63
C ASN A 15 -13.49 2.45 7.67
N ILE A 16 -12.21 2.47 7.28
CA ILE A 16 -11.08 2.18 8.16
C ILE A 16 -10.12 3.38 8.09
N PRO A 17 -10.30 4.39 8.95
CA PRO A 17 -9.50 5.62 8.94
C PRO A 17 -8.13 5.39 9.62
N ASP A 18 -7.31 4.51 9.06
CA ASP A 18 -5.96 4.17 9.56
C ASP A 18 -4.95 4.19 8.41
N ILE A 19 -3.84 4.92 8.57
CA ILE A 19 -2.76 5.00 7.57
C ILE A 19 -2.10 3.64 7.26
N TRP A 20 -2.15 2.68 8.19
CA TRP A 20 -1.59 1.34 8.04
C TRP A 20 -2.54 0.34 7.37
N SER A 21 -3.82 0.70 7.22
CA SER A 21 -4.82 -0.16 6.59
C SER A 21 -4.57 -0.39 5.10
N ASN A 22 -3.94 0.57 4.41
CA ASN A 22 -3.67 0.49 2.98
C ASN A 22 -2.39 1.27 2.61
N GLY A 23 -1.40 0.57 2.06
CA GLY A 23 -0.14 1.17 1.62
C GLY A 23 -0.28 2.20 0.50
N ALA A 24 -1.39 2.22 -0.25
CA ALA A 24 -1.66 3.25 -1.25
C ALA A 24 -1.78 4.64 -0.61
N ASN A 25 -2.38 4.75 0.58
CA ASN A 25 -2.51 6.03 1.30
C ASN A 25 -1.12 6.60 1.60
N GLN A 26 -0.21 5.77 2.11
CA GLN A 26 1.18 6.16 2.38
C GLN A 26 1.90 6.58 1.10
N ASN A 27 1.73 5.83 0.01
CA ASN A 27 2.38 6.12 -1.26
C ASN A 27 1.96 7.48 -1.83
N ILE A 28 0.68 7.85 -1.73
CA ILE A 28 0.21 9.17 -2.17
C ILE A 28 0.80 10.30 -1.34
N ILE A 29 0.97 10.12 -0.03
CA ILE A 29 1.66 11.12 0.80
C ILE A 29 3.13 11.26 0.40
N PHE A 30 3.81 10.16 0.07
CA PHE A 30 5.19 10.23 -0.43
C PHE A 30 5.29 10.88 -1.81
N LEU A 31 4.33 10.62 -2.69
CA LEU A 31 4.23 11.26 -4.01
C LEU A 31 3.99 12.78 -3.88
N TYR A 32 3.11 13.18 -2.95
CA TYR A 32 2.88 14.58 -2.62
C TYR A 32 4.17 15.26 -2.15
N ASP A 33 4.90 14.67 -1.20
CA ASP A 33 6.17 15.26 -0.70
C ASP A 33 7.24 15.34 -1.81
N LEU A 34 7.29 14.34 -2.70
CA LEU A 34 8.16 14.37 -3.87
C LEU A 34 7.83 15.56 -4.79
N PHE A 35 6.56 15.77 -5.13
CA PHE A 35 6.16 16.89 -5.98
C PHE A 35 6.36 18.23 -5.29
N LYS A 36 6.06 18.35 -4.00
CA LYS A 36 6.29 19.57 -3.22
C LYS A 36 7.75 20.03 -3.24
N ARG A 37 8.71 19.08 -3.33
CA ARG A 37 10.15 19.36 -3.40
C ARG A 37 10.68 19.56 -4.83
N SER A 38 9.84 19.35 -5.84
CA SER A 38 10.26 19.39 -7.24
C SER A 38 10.29 20.82 -7.78
N ALA A 39 11.39 21.22 -8.41
CA ALA A 39 11.56 22.57 -8.96
C ALA A 39 10.59 22.90 -10.13
N ILE A 40 9.98 21.88 -10.73
CA ILE A 40 9.02 22.03 -11.84
C ILE A 40 7.56 22.13 -11.36
N VAL A 41 7.31 21.96 -10.07
CA VAL A 41 5.96 22.03 -9.50
C VAL A 41 5.77 23.40 -8.87
N GLU A 42 4.67 24.07 -9.21
CA GLU A 42 4.24 25.31 -8.57
C GLU A 42 3.49 25.01 -7.28
N ASP A 43 2.51 24.11 -7.37
CA ASP A 43 1.69 23.71 -6.26
C ASP A 43 1.23 22.26 -6.39
N VAL A 44 0.97 21.61 -5.26
CA VAL A 44 0.42 20.27 -5.19
C VAL A 44 -0.70 20.23 -4.14
N VAL A 45 -1.82 19.60 -4.50
CA VAL A 45 -3.00 19.49 -3.64
C VAL A 45 -3.56 18.06 -3.68
N LEU A 46 -3.94 17.55 -2.52
CA LEU A 46 -4.72 16.33 -2.39
C LEU A 46 -6.18 16.67 -2.65
N VAL A 47 -6.73 16.15 -3.74
CA VAL A 47 -8.12 16.42 -4.15
C VAL A 47 -9.04 15.31 -3.70
N CYS A 48 -10.13 15.69 -3.05
CA CYS A 48 -11.04 14.80 -2.35
C CYS A 48 -12.47 15.00 -2.85
N TRP A 49 -13.27 13.93 -2.84
CA TRP A 49 -14.72 13.97 -3.02
C TRP A 49 -15.33 12.67 -2.46
N GLY A 50 -16.63 12.68 -2.24
CA GLY A 50 -17.35 11.54 -1.69
C GLY A 50 -18.79 11.88 -1.35
N VAL A 51 -19.36 11.14 -0.39
CA VAL A 51 -20.73 11.36 0.11
C VAL A 51 -20.81 12.67 0.91
N THR A 52 -19.77 12.97 1.70
CA THR A 52 -19.71 14.16 2.55
C THR A 52 -18.85 15.28 1.98
N ASN A 53 -18.04 14.96 0.96
CA ASN A 53 -17.04 15.85 0.37
C ASN A 53 -16.10 16.48 1.40
N THR A 54 -15.73 15.70 2.43
CA THR A 54 -14.79 16.18 3.45
C THR A 54 -13.41 16.44 2.84
N THR A 55 -12.79 17.54 3.27
CA THR A 55 -11.39 17.89 2.99
C THR A 55 -10.52 17.81 4.24
N THR A 56 -11.11 17.44 5.39
CA THR A 56 -10.39 17.27 6.64
C THR A 56 -10.02 15.80 6.83
N PRO A 57 -8.73 15.45 6.93
CA PRO A 57 -8.32 14.07 7.11
C PRO A 57 -8.72 13.55 8.50
N PRO A 58 -9.09 12.26 8.61
CA PRO A 58 -9.34 11.66 9.90
C PRO A 58 -8.04 11.50 10.70
N GLN A 59 -8.10 11.67 12.02
CA GLN A 59 -6.93 11.63 12.91
C GLN A 59 -6.07 10.37 12.75
N GLY A 60 -6.69 9.21 12.51
CA GLY A 60 -5.97 7.93 12.34
C GLY A 60 -5.09 7.85 11.08
N PHE A 61 -5.17 8.84 10.18
CA PHE A 61 -4.22 8.95 9.07
C PHE A 61 -2.85 9.54 9.47
N MET A 62 -2.72 10.08 10.68
CA MET A 62 -1.45 10.64 11.21
C MET A 62 -0.86 11.77 10.33
N LEU A 63 -1.71 12.69 9.85
CA LEU A 63 -1.32 13.74 8.90
C LEU A 63 -1.23 15.14 9.52
N ASP A 64 -1.62 15.31 10.78
CA ASP A 64 -1.84 16.63 11.42
C ASP A 64 -0.60 17.55 11.47
N ASP A 65 0.59 16.96 11.49
CA ASP A 65 1.89 17.64 11.53
C ASP A 65 2.57 17.69 10.15
N LEU A 66 1.86 17.33 9.08
CA LEU A 66 2.33 17.43 7.70
C LEU A 66 1.71 18.65 7.02
N GLU A 67 2.53 19.44 6.33
CA GLU A 67 2.07 20.58 5.53
C GLU A 67 1.43 20.12 4.20
N LEU A 68 0.25 19.51 4.30
CA LEU A 68 -0.56 19.01 3.19
C LEU A 68 -1.70 19.97 2.87
N LYS A 69 -1.99 20.13 1.58
CA LYS A 69 -3.15 20.86 1.08
C LYS A 69 -4.23 19.86 0.69
N PHE A 70 -5.46 20.08 1.16
CA PHE A 70 -6.63 19.32 0.78
C PHE A 70 -7.68 20.25 0.18
N ALA A 71 -8.32 19.82 -0.90
CA ALA A 71 -9.38 20.58 -1.54
C ALA A 71 -10.46 19.67 -2.11
N TYR A 72 -11.69 20.18 -2.20
CA TYR A 72 -12.73 19.52 -2.97
C TYR A 72 -12.42 19.66 -4.46
N ILE A 73 -12.51 18.56 -5.23
CA ILE A 73 -12.05 18.54 -6.63
C ILE A 73 -12.68 19.64 -7.48
N ASN A 74 -13.99 19.88 -7.34
CA ASN A 74 -14.70 20.85 -8.19
C ASN A 74 -14.29 22.31 -7.93
N ASP A 75 -13.66 22.60 -6.79
CA ASP A 75 -13.22 23.96 -6.44
C ASP A 75 -11.88 24.32 -7.09
N VAL A 76 -11.07 23.31 -7.48
CA VAL A 76 -9.68 23.52 -7.91
C VAL A 76 -9.36 22.95 -9.29
N ILE A 77 -10.21 22.07 -9.83
CA ILE A 77 -9.93 21.32 -11.06
C ILE A 77 -9.60 22.20 -12.27
N ASP A 78 -10.26 23.36 -12.41
CA ASP A 78 -10.05 24.29 -13.53
C ASP A 78 -8.69 25.01 -13.48
N GLU A 79 -7.98 24.91 -12.36
CA GLU A 79 -6.63 25.48 -12.18
C GLU A 79 -5.51 24.44 -12.28
N LEU A 80 -5.83 23.13 -12.37
CA LEU A 80 -4.82 22.08 -12.36
C LEU A 80 -4.24 21.88 -13.76
N ASP A 81 -2.92 21.76 -13.86
CA ASP A 81 -2.29 21.31 -15.10
C ASP A 81 -2.33 19.78 -15.23
N VAL A 82 -2.26 19.07 -14.10
CA VAL A 82 -2.22 17.61 -14.04
C VAL A 82 -3.08 17.08 -12.90
N LEU A 83 -3.92 16.09 -13.17
CA LEU A 83 -4.70 15.35 -12.18
C LEU A 83 -4.26 13.88 -12.17
N ILE A 84 -3.79 13.40 -11.02
CA ILE A 84 -3.23 12.05 -10.85
C ILE A 84 -4.18 11.20 -10.02
N GLU A 85 -4.65 10.09 -10.60
CA GLU A 85 -5.42 9.06 -9.92
C GLU A 85 -4.56 8.37 -8.86
N GLY A 86 -4.83 8.61 -7.58
CA GLY A 86 -4.23 7.93 -6.45
C GLY A 86 -5.20 6.94 -5.79
N THR A 87 -5.82 7.37 -4.69
CA THR A 87 -6.69 6.48 -3.89
C THR A 87 -8.18 6.57 -4.25
N LEU A 88 -8.57 7.53 -5.10
CA LEU A 88 -9.91 7.61 -5.71
C LEU A 88 -9.78 7.44 -7.23
N SER A 89 -10.70 6.72 -7.85
CA SER A 89 -10.73 6.58 -9.32
C SER A 89 -11.24 7.87 -9.96
N ILE A 90 -10.53 8.40 -10.95
CA ILE A 90 -11.00 9.57 -11.70
C ILE A 90 -12.25 9.16 -12.48
N GLU A 91 -13.33 9.94 -12.36
CA GLU A 91 -14.57 9.71 -13.11
C GLU A 91 -14.47 10.32 -14.52
N PRO A 92 -15.17 9.78 -15.54
CA PRO A 92 -15.05 10.26 -16.92
C PRO A 92 -15.24 11.77 -17.05
N TYR A 93 -16.25 12.33 -16.37
CA TYR A 93 -16.52 13.78 -16.42
C TYR A 93 -15.36 14.64 -15.86
N LEU A 94 -14.61 14.13 -14.88
CA LEU A 94 -13.44 14.83 -14.34
C LEU A 94 -12.28 14.79 -15.33
N SER A 95 -12.12 13.69 -16.06
CA SER A 95 -11.14 13.61 -17.14
C SER A 95 -11.49 14.58 -18.27
N ASP A 96 -12.75 14.58 -18.70
CA ASP A 96 -13.24 15.50 -19.74
C ASP A 96 -13.03 16.96 -19.31
N LYS A 97 -13.37 17.29 -18.06
CA LYS A 97 -13.17 18.64 -17.49
C LYS A 97 -11.69 19.04 -17.45
N MET A 98 -10.78 18.13 -17.13
CA MET A 98 -9.33 18.39 -17.24
C MET A 98 -8.92 18.69 -18.69
N HIS A 99 -9.44 17.93 -19.66
CA HIS A 99 -9.09 18.08 -21.07
C HIS A 99 -9.68 19.36 -21.69
N GLU A 100 -10.84 19.85 -21.24
CA GLU A 100 -11.48 21.08 -21.72
C GLU A 100 -10.59 22.32 -21.61
N HIS A 101 -9.78 22.41 -20.54
CA HIS A 101 -8.83 23.51 -20.33
C HIS A 101 -7.38 23.12 -20.67
N GLY A 102 -7.18 21.96 -21.34
CA GLY A 102 -5.87 21.48 -21.80
C GLY A 102 -5.00 20.84 -20.71
N GLY A 103 -5.55 20.58 -19.53
CA GLY A 103 -4.91 19.81 -18.47
C GLY A 103 -4.76 18.34 -18.84
N LYS A 104 -4.06 17.58 -17.99
CA LYS A 104 -3.69 16.18 -18.25
C LYS A 104 -4.10 15.25 -17.12
N THR A 105 -4.52 14.03 -17.45
CA THR A 105 -4.87 13.00 -16.48
C THR A 105 -3.85 11.87 -16.47
N VAL A 106 -3.49 11.40 -15.28
CA VAL A 106 -2.55 10.29 -15.09
C VAL A 106 -3.19 9.22 -14.24
N CYS A 107 -3.18 7.97 -14.70
CA CYS A 107 -3.59 6.83 -13.89
C CYS A 107 -2.36 6.25 -13.17
N TYR A 108 -2.26 6.37 -11.85
CA TYR A 108 -1.14 5.80 -11.10
C TYR A 108 -1.53 4.48 -10.42
N LYS A 109 -0.96 3.37 -10.90
CA LYS A 109 -1.26 2.00 -10.46
C LYS A 109 -0.14 1.41 -9.59
N MET A 110 -0.48 1.14 -8.34
CA MET A 110 0.43 0.54 -7.34
C MET A 110 0.13 -0.96 -7.09
N GLY A 111 -1.02 -1.46 -7.53
CA GLY A 111 -1.47 -2.83 -7.31
C GLY A 111 -1.17 -3.78 -8.47
N PRO A 112 -1.02 -5.10 -8.21
CA PRO A 112 -0.88 -6.12 -9.24
C PRO A 112 -2.26 -6.53 -9.79
N ASP A 113 -3.00 -5.57 -10.35
CA ASP A 113 -4.44 -5.69 -10.65
C ASP A 113 -4.75 -6.87 -11.58
N TYR A 114 -3.89 -7.16 -12.56
CA TYR A 114 -4.08 -8.28 -13.48
C TYR A 114 -4.33 -9.62 -12.76
N ILE A 115 -3.48 -9.94 -11.78
CA ILE A 115 -3.59 -11.20 -11.03
C ILE A 115 -4.78 -11.15 -10.06
N MET A 116 -5.02 -9.99 -9.44
CA MET A 116 -6.17 -9.83 -8.54
C MET A 116 -7.50 -9.99 -9.28
N ASP A 117 -7.61 -9.46 -10.50
CA ASP A 117 -8.83 -9.54 -11.30
C ASP A 117 -9.07 -10.97 -11.81
N ILE A 118 -8.01 -11.69 -12.19
CA ILE A 118 -8.11 -13.13 -12.50
C ILE A 118 -8.58 -13.93 -11.28
N GLU A 119 -7.97 -13.71 -10.12
CA GLU A 119 -8.35 -14.41 -8.88
C GLU A 119 -9.81 -14.14 -8.53
N LYS A 120 -10.24 -12.87 -8.58
CA LYS A 120 -11.61 -12.50 -8.29
C LYS A 120 -12.60 -13.09 -9.29
N PHE A 121 -12.25 -13.09 -10.57
CA PHE A 121 -13.07 -13.70 -11.61
C PHE A 121 -13.24 -15.21 -11.43
N ILE A 122 -12.14 -15.94 -11.14
CA ILE A 122 -12.18 -17.40 -10.98
C ILE A 122 -12.96 -17.83 -9.73
N PHE A 123 -12.88 -17.06 -8.64
CA PHE A 123 -13.47 -17.41 -7.35
C PHE A 123 -14.75 -16.63 -7.01
N ASP A 124 -15.41 -16.03 -8.01
CA ASP A 124 -16.66 -15.29 -7.86
C ASP A 124 -16.61 -14.21 -6.75
N GLN A 125 -15.46 -13.55 -6.59
CA GLN A 125 -15.30 -12.50 -5.60
C GLN A 125 -15.73 -11.13 -6.15
N PRO A 126 -16.14 -10.18 -5.28
CA PRO A 126 -16.46 -8.83 -5.72
C PRO A 126 -15.31 -8.19 -6.50
N ALA A 127 -15.67 -7.56 -7.63
CA ALA A 127 -14.73 -6.81 -8.45
C ALA A 127 -14.02 -5.72 -7.64
N GLY A 128 -12.80 -5.38 -8.06
CA GLY A 128 -12.05 -4.24 -7.52
C GLY A 128 -12.54 -2.91 -8.06
N ARG A 129 -11.59 -2.01 -8.32
CA ARG A 129 -11.91 -0.78 -9.06
C ARG A 129 -12.24 -1.14 -10.50
N PHE A 130 -13.28 -0.51 -11.04
CA PHE A 130 -13.71 -0.71 -12.42
C PHE A 130 -12.93 0.18 -13.38
N PHE A 131 -12.74 -0.31 -14.61
CA PHE A 131 -12.47 0.52 -15.77
C PHE A 131 -13.78 1.26 -16.09
N ASN A 132 -13.89 2.49 -15.61
CA ASN A 132 -15.13 3.29 -15.63
C ASN A 132 -15.28 4.16 -16.89
N GLY A 133 -14.36 4.03 -17.86
CA GLY A 133 -14.36 4.81 -19.09
C GLY A 133 -13.64 6.16 -19.01
N ALA A 134 -13.01 6.51 -17.89
CA ALA A 134 -12.15 7.69 -17.84
C ALA A 134 -10.94 7.54 -18.77
N THR A 135 -10.62 8.61 -19.49
CA THR A 135 -9.47 8.68 -20.40
C THR A 135 -8.22 9.14 -19.65
N PHE A 136 -7.05 8.65 -20.05
CA PHE A 136 -5.79 9.01 -19.40
C PHE A 136 -4.73 9.36 -20.44
N ASP A 137 -3.98 10.43 -20.20
CA ASP A 137 -2.84 10.82 -21.04
C ASP A 137 -1.58 10.00 -20.74
N SER A 138 -1.49 9.43 -19.54
CA SER A 138 -0.40 8.53 -19.15
C SER A 138 -0.85 7.56 -18.06
N LEU A 139 -0.33 6.34 -18.13
CA LEU A 139 -0.46 5.38 -17.04
C LEU A 139 0.90 5.15 -16.40
N TRP A 140 0.98 5.29 -15.08
CA TRP A 140 2.18 5.04 -14.31
C TRP A 140 2.01 3.76 -13.50
N LEU A 141 3.05 2.93 -13.48
CA LEU A 141 3.09 1.75 -12.62
C LEU A 141 4.45 1.60 -11.95
N ILE A 142 4.44 0.97 -10.78
CA ILE A 142 5.67 0.68 -10.05
C ILE A 142 6.42 -0.52 -10.66
N PRO A 143 7.76 -0.60 -10.53
CA PRO A 143 8.56 -1.62 -11.20
C PRO A 143 8.17 -3.06 -10.83
N GLN A 144 7.62 -3.27 -9.63
CA GLN A 144 7.17 -4.57 -9.14
C GLN A 144 6.07 -5.18 -10.00
N ASN A 145 5.27 -4.35 -10.68
CA ASN A 145 4.11 -4.79 -11.46
C ASN A 145 4.38 -4.76 -12.97
N ASP A 146 5.60 -4.41 -13.40
CA ASP A 146 5.93 -4.23 -14.82
C ASP A 146 5.63 -5.49 -15.65
N ASN A 147 6.26 -6.60 -15.26
CA ASN A 147 6.19 -7.86 -15.99
C ASN A 147 4.79 -8.49 -16.02
N THR A 148 3.90 -8.12 -15.11
CA THR A 148 2.58 -8.73 -14.97
C THR A 148 1.44 -7.81 -15.40
N CYS A 149 1.60 -6.50 -15.27
CA CYS A 149 0.49 -5.56 -15.41
C CYS A 149 0.67 -4.54 -16.52
N ARG A 150 1.89 -4.29 -17.06
CA ARG A 150 2.08 -3.24 -18.07
C ARG A 150 1.15 -3.43 -19.27
N SER A 151 1.18 -4.61 -19.90
CA SER A 151 0.35 -4.90 -21.07
C SER A 151 -1.13 -4.89 -20.73
N TYR A 152 -1.50 -5.46 -19.58
CA TYR A 152 -2.88 -5.48 -19.11
C TYR A 152 -3.45 -4.06 -18.98
N PHE A 153 -2.73 -3.19 -18.28
CA PHE A 153 -3.13 -1.80 -18.12
C PHE A 153 -3.16 -1.04 -19.44
N SER A 154 -2.16 -1.20 -20.30
CA SER A 154 -2.16 -0.51 -21.60
C SER A 154 -3.31 -0.92 -22.51
N ILE A 155 -3.70 -2.19 -22.51
CA ILE A 155 -4.86 -2.67 -23.28
C ILE A 155 -6.16 -2.15 -22.69
N MET A 156 -6.33 -2.27 -21.36
CA MET A 156 -7.61 -1.94 -20.72
C MET A 156 -7.89 -0.45 -20.64
N TYR A 157 -6.85 0.39 -20.51
CA TYR A 157 -6.97 1.85 -20.49
C TYR A 157 -6.76 2.51 -21.86
N ASP A 158 -6.41 1.75 -22.90
CA ASP A 158 -5.97 2.27 -24.21
C ASP A 158 -4.91 3.40 -24.07
N CYS A 159 -3.94 3.18 -23.19
CA CYS A 159 -2.98 4.20 -22.77
C CYS A 159 -1.57 3.61 -22.57
N PRO A 160 -0.50 4.23 -23.10
CA PRO A 160 0.87 3.77 -22.86
C PRO A 160 1.24 3.78 -21.37
N ALA A 161 1.68 2.62 -20.87
CA ALA A 161 2.08 2.43 -19.50
C ALA A 161 3.60 2.65 -19.30
N GLN A 162 3.95 3.52 -18.36
CA GLN A 162 5.31 3.92 -18.02
C GLN A 162 5.68 3.44 -16.62
N VAL A 163 6.84 2.79 -16.52
CA VAL A 163 7.38 2.41 -15.21
C VAL A 163 8.02 3.64 -14.57
N VAL A 164 7.54 3.99 -13.39
CA VAL A 164 8.09 5.07 -12.57
C VAL A 164 8.82 4.49 -11.36
N PRO A 165 9.81 5.19 -10.77
CA PRO A 165 10.49 4.73 -9.58
C PRO A 165 9.51 4.43 -8.43
N ALA A 166 9.77 3.37 -7.68
CA ALA A 166 9.03 3.11 -6.44
C ALA A 166 9.45 4.13 -5.37
N ILE A 167 8.51 5.00 -4.97
CA ILE A 167 8.74 6.06 -3.99
C ILE A 167 8.49 5.51 -2.57
N TRP A 168 9.36 5.87 -1.64
CA TRP A 168 9.24 5.50 -0.23
C TRP A 168 9.91 6.54 0.68
N ALA A 169 9.35 6.76 1.86
CA ALA A 169 9.95 7.54 2.94
C ALA A 169 9.64 6.91 4.32
N PRO A 170 10.51 7.09 5.33
CA PRO A 170 10.29 6.55 6.67
C PRO A 170 9.25 7.32 7.51
N THR A 171 8.60 8.34 6.93
CA THR A 171 7.76 9.34 7.62
C THR A 171 6.83 8.75 8.70
N PHE A 172 6.05 7.73 8.38
CA PHE A 172 5.10 7.14 9.33
C PHE A 172 5.77 6.21 10.35
N CYS A 173 6.82 5.50 9.95
CA CYS A 173 7.63 4.70 10.87
C CYS A 173 8.29 5.59 11.93
N ASP A 174 8.89 6.71 11.51
CA ASP A 174 9.55 7.64 12.42
C ASP A 174 8.59 8.26 13.44
N LYS A 175 7.35 8.59 13.03
CA LYS A 175 6.30 9.04 13.94
C LYS A 175 5.98 7.98 15.00
N VAL A 176 5.78 6.73 14.59
CA VAL A 176 5.48 5.63 15.53
C VAL A 176 6.66 5.39 16.47
N ILE A 177 7.89 5.36 15.96
CA ILE A 177 9.10 5.19 16.76
C ILE A 177 9.25 6.33 17.77
N ALA A 178 9.02 7.58 17.35
CA ALA A 178 9.09 8.74 18.23
C ALA A 178 8.02 8.67 19.34
N ASN A 179 6.81 8.20 19.03
CA ASN A 179 5.77 8.00 20.04
C ASN A 179 6.13 6.89 21.03
N LEU A 180 6.61 5.73 20.55
CA LEU A 180 7.07 4.64 21.42
C LEU A 180 8.17 5.09 22.39
N ARG A 181 9.09 5.96 21.95
CA ARG A 181 10.13 6.53 22.83
C ARG A 181 9.57 7.35 23.98
N LYS A 182 8.42 8.02 23.81
CA LYS A 182 7.75 8.76 24.90
C LYS A 182 7.27 7.83 26.01
N ASP A 183 6.92 6.60 25.65
CA ASP A 183 6.53 5.54 26.57
C ASP A 183 7.74 4.73 27.11
N GLY A 184 8.97 5.19 26.84
CA GLY A 184 10.20 4.49 27.23
C GLY A 184 10.47 3.22 26.43
N ILE A 185 9.76 2.99 25.32
CA ILE A 185 9.94 1.83 24.45
C ILE A 185 10.90 2.18 23.32
N GLU A 186 12.06 1.52 23.31
CA GLU A 186 13.02 1.64 22.22
C GLU A 186 12.70 0.62 21.11
N PHE A 187 12.32 1.12 19.94
CA PHE A 187 12.06 0.31 18.75
C PHE A 187 13.27 0.27 17.82
N GLY A 188 13.64 -0.93 17.38
CA GLY A 188 14.76 -1.15 16.46
C GLY A 188 15.41 -2.51 16.69
N TYR A 189 16.13 -3.02 15.70
CA TYR A 189 16.91 -4.23 15.86
C TYR A 189 18.10 -3.96 16.78
N LYS A 190 18.20 -4.74 17.86
CA LYS A 190 19.36 -4.75 18.76
C LYS A 190 20.13 -6.05 18.53
N PRO A 191 21.33 -6.00 17.91
CA PRO A 191 22.12 -7.19 17.71
C PRO A 191 22.51 -7.79 19.06
N ASP A 192 22.41 -9.11 19.13
CA ASP A 192 22.75 -9.91 20.30
C ASP A 192 23.89 -10.85 19.88
N PRO A 193 25.16 -10.52 20.19
CA PRO A 193 26.31 -11.25 19.66
C PRO A 193 26.37 -12.70 20.17
N GLU A 194 25.73 -12.99 21.30
CA GLU A 194 25.66 -14.33 21.88
C GLU A 194 24.54 -15.18 21.26
N ARG A 195 23.68 -14.58 20.43
CA ARG A 195 22.56 -15.27 19.79
C ARG A 195 23.01 -16.19 18.68
N LYS A 196 23.03 -17.48 18.98
CA LYS A 196 23.33 -18.53 18.01
C LYS A 196 22.19 -18.81 17.02
N LYS A 197 20.94 -18.54 17.41
CA LYS A 197 19.74 -18.84 16.62
C LYS A 197 18.87 -17.63 16.35
N TRP A 198 18.53 -17.41 15.08
CA TRP A 198 17.64 -16.36 14.61
C TRP A 198 16.18 -16.67 14.93
N ARG A 199 15.42 -15.60 15.20
CA ARG A 199 13.96 -15.60 15.36
C ARG A 199 13.40 -14.79 14.20
N LEU A 200 12.78 -15.47 13.24
CA LEU A 200 12.27 -14.88 12.02
C LEU A 200 10.79 -14.55 12.20
N ALA A 201 10.31 -13.43 11.65
CA ALA A 201 8.91 -13.06 11.70
C ALA A 201 8.41 -12.70 10.29
N ASN A 202 7.23 -13.20 9.97
CA ASN A 202 6.51 -12.91 8.75
C ASN A 202 5.26 -12.07 9.05
N PHE A 203 5.12 -10.95 8.34
CA PHE A 203 4.04 -9.97 8.50
C PHE A 203 3.08 -9.91 7.32
N GLU A 204 3.12 -10.93 6.43
CA GLU A 204 2.19 -11.00 5.30
C GLU A 204 0.72 -10.91 5.75
N PRO A 205 -0.11 -10.08 5.09
CA PRO A 205 -1.50 -9.87 5.48
C PRO A 205 -2.43 -11.04 5.13
N ASN A 206 -2.01 -11.98 4.26
CA ASN A 206 -2.80 -13.14 3.82
C ASN A 206 -4.12 -12.77 3.11
N ILE A 207 -4.07 -11.75 2.25
CA ILE A 207 -5.28 -11.18 1.62
C ILE A 207 -5.49 -11.61 0.15
N PHE A 208 -4.46 -12.05 -0.57
CA PHE A 208 -4.59 -12.57 -1.93
C PHE A 208 -3.36 -13.40 -2.34
N ILE A 209 -3.35 -13.97 -3.55
CA ILE A 209 -2.34 -14.94 -4.00
C ILE A 209 -0.87 -14.46 -3.95
N PHE A 210 -0.60 -13.15 -4.00
CA PHE A 210 0.76 -12.62 -3.88
C PHE A 210 1.12 -12.16 -2.46
N LYS A 211 0.13 -11.63 -1.71
CA LYS A 211 0.33 -11.12 -0.34
C LYS A 211 -0.13 -12.12 0.70
N ASN A 212 0.61 -13.22 0.84
CA ASN A 212 0.33 -14.28 1.79
C ASN A 212 1.60 -14.98 2.30
N CYS A 213 1.41 -15.76 3.37
CA CYS A 213 2.47 -16.40 4.12
C CYS A 213 3.09 -17.65 3.48
N PHE A 214 2.59 -18.18 2.35
CA PHE A 214 3.07 -19.46 1.81
C PHE A 214 4.55 -19.40 1.45
N THR A 215 4.95 -18.42 0.62
CA THR A 215 6.34 -18.28 0.18
C THR A 215 7.29 -18.04 1.36
N PRO A 216 7.02 -17.11 2.32
CA PRO A 216 7.85 -16.97 3.52
C PRO A 216 7.97 -18.25 4.35
N ILE A 217 6.89 -19.02 4.52
CA ILE A 217 6.90 -20.29 5.24
C ILE A 217 7.81 -21.32 4.56
N LEU A 218 7.73 -21.43 3.23
CA LEU A 218 8.57 -22.36 2.45
C LEU A 218 10.05 -21.95 2.48
N ILE A 219 10.35 -20.65 2.36
CA ILE A 219 11.72 -20.13 2.51
C ILE A 219 12.26 -20.47 3.90
N GLY A 220 11.47 -20.22 4.94
CA GLY A 220 11.82 -20.51 6.32
C GLY A 220 12.14 -21.98 6.56
N GLU A 221 11.32 -22.89 6.03
CA GLU A 221 11.53 -24.33 6.11
C GLU A 221 12.82 -24.77 5.41
N GLN A 222 13.05 -24.31 4.18
CA GLN A 222 14.27 -24.66 3.45
C GLN A 222 15.52 -24.12 4.15
N ALA A 223 15.46 -22.90 4.67
CA ALA A 223 16.55 -22.32 5.44
C ALA A 223 16.83 -23.12 6.72
N TYR A 224 15.79 -23.58 7.44
CA TYR A 224 15.96 -24.42 8.61
C TYR A 224 16.55 -25.79 8.26
N ARG A 225 16.12 -26.42 7.15
CA ARG A 225 16.69 -27.69 6.69
C ARG A 225 18.17 -27.59 6.34
N GLN A 226 18.60 -26.47 5.76
CA GLN A 226 19.99 -26.24 5.38
C GLN A 226 20.88 -25.86 6.58
N ALA A 227 20.32 -25.19 7.59
CA ALA A 227 21.06 -24.73 8.76
C ALA A 227 20.19 -24.74 10.04
N PRO A 228 19.87 -25.93 10.59
CA PRO A 228 18.94 -26.07 11.73
C PRO A 228 19.49 -25.49 13.04
N ASP A 229 20.81 -25.32 13.11
CA ASP A 229 21.52 -24.68 14.21
C ASP A 229 21.43 -23.15 14.19
N LYS A 230 21.01 -22.54 13.06
CA LYS A 230 20.92 -21.08 12.88
C LYS A 230 19.52 -20.51 13.06
N ILE A 231 18.45 -21.31 12.98
CA ILE A 231 17.07 -20.83 13.12
C ILE A 231 16.44 -21.47 14.35
N GLY A 232 15.92 -20.62 15.25
CA GLY A 232 15.23 -21.05 16.46
C GLY A 232 13.72 -21.07 16.30
N HIS A 233 13.16 -19.99 15.75
CA HIS A 233 11.72 -19.84 15.60
C HIS A 233 11.36 -19.09 14.32
N ILE A 234 10.19 -19.41 13.79
CA ILE A 234 9.53 -18.65 12.73
C ILE A 234 8.14 -18.26 13.23
N TYR A 235 7.90 -16.96 13.31
CA TYR A 235 6.62 -16.38 13.69
C TYR A 235 5.84 -16.01 12.44
N VAL A 236 4.67 -16.61 12.25
CA VAL A 236 3.78 -16.26 11.14
C VAL A 236 2.60 -15.49 11.71
N THR A 237 2.50 -14.21 11.37
CA THR A 237 1.40 -13.35 11.83
C THR A 237 0.25 -13.34 10.82
N ASN A 238 -0.88 -12.73 11.20
CA ASN A 238 -2.10 -12.62 10.39
C ASN A 238 -2.71 -13.96 9.90
N THR A 239 -2.39 -15.08 10.55
CA THR A 239 -2.87 -16.42 10.16
C THR A 239 -3.87 -17.04 11.13
N TYR A 240 -4.18 -16.38 12.24
CA TYR A 240 -5.06 -16.95 13.28
C TYR A 240 -6.43 -17.38 12.73
N HIS A 241 -7.02 -16.56 11.86
CA HIS A 241 -8.31 -16.86 11.21
C HIS A 241 -8.22 -18.01 10.18
N LYS A 242 -7.01 -18.51 9.89
CA LYS A 242 -6.72 -19.66 9.01
C LYS A 242 -6.18 -20.87 9.78
N LYS A 243 -6.08 -20.82 11.11
CA LYS A 243 -5.41 -21.84 11.94
C LYS A 243 -5.95 -23.26 11.75
N ASP A 244 -7.24 -23.40 11.46
CA ASP A 244 -7.92 -24.68 11.27
C ASP A 244 -8.04 -25.07 9.79
N HIS A 245 -7.49 -24.28 8.86
CA HIS A 245 -7.61 -24.55 7.43
C HIS A 245 -6.74 -25.75 7.03
N PRO A 246 -7.26 -26.81 6.39
CA PRO A 246 -6.50 -28.04 6.12
C PRO A 246 -5.20 -27.80 5.34
N ILE A 247 -5.22 -26.94 4.33
CA ILE A 247 -4.01 -26.58 3.56
C ILE A 247 -2.98 -25.86 4.43
N PHE A 248 -3.45 -25.02 5.37
CA PHE A 248 -2.55 -24.34 6.31
C PHE A 248 -1.89 -25.37 7.25
N LEU A 249 -2.66 -26.33 7.77
CA LEU A 249 -2.11 -27.42 8.57
C LEU A 249 -1.09 -28.27 7.80
N ILE A 250 -1.32 -28.57 6.52
CA ILE A 250 -0.36 -29.29 5.67
C ILE A 250 0.98 -28.54 5.56
N LEU A 251 0.94 -27.22 5.37
CA LEU A 251 2.14 -26.38 5.35
C LEU A 251 2.93 -26.48 6.65
N LEU A 252 2.26 -26.67 7.78
CA LEU A 252 2.88 -26.79 9.10
C LEU A 252 3.40 -28.21 9.39
N VAL A 253 2.65 -29.25 9.00
CA VAL A 253 2.97 -30.66 9.27
C VAL A 253 4.21 -31.13 8.50
N ALA A 254 4.47 -30.54 7.34
CA ALA A 254 5.72 -30.77 6.60
C ALA A 254 6.99 -30.27 7.34
N GLN A 255 6.86 -29.52 8.45
CA GLN A 255 7.95 -28.81 9.14
C GLN A 255 8.38 -29.41 10.50
N LYS A 256 8.45 -30.75 10.65
CA LYS A 256 8.88 -31.40 11.91
C LYS A 256 10.25 -30.90 12.45
N PRO A 257 10.44 -30.80 13.78
CA PRO A 257 9.71 -29.96 14.72
C PRO A 257 10.36 -28.56 14.74
N CYS A 258 10.01 -27.71 13.79
CA CYS A 258 10.34 -26.30 13.85
C CYS A 258 9.26 -25.62 14.71
N VAL A 259 9.67 -24.96 15.79
CA VAL A 259 8.76 -24.30 16.75
C VAL A 259 8.19 -23.04 16.11
N MET A 260 7.20 -23.22 15.22
CA MET A 260 6.36 -22.15 14.73
C MET A 260 5.48 -21.67 15.87
N VAL A 261 5.65 -20.40 16.23
CA VAL A 261 4.85 -19.75 17.27
C VAL A 261 3.99 -18.69 16.60
N PHE A 262 2.68 -18.79 16.79
CA PHE A 262 1.74 -17.83 16.26
C PHE A 262 1.70 -16.61 17.17
N CYS A 263 1.97 -15.43 16.62
CA CYS A 263 1.91 -14.17 17.37
C CYS A 263 0.69 -13.36 16.96
N LEU A 264 -0.10 -12.94 17.94
CA LEU A 264 -1.23 -12.02 17.74
C LEU A 264 -0.72 -10.64 17.35
N TRP A 265 -1.28 -10.08 16.28
CA TRP A 265 -1.31 -8.64 16.07
C TRP A 265 -2.77 -8.22 15.90
N LYS A 266 -3.44 -7.99 17.02
CA LYS A 266 -4.65 -7.17 17.08
C LYS A 266 -4.18 -5.82 17.62
N VAL A 267 -4.50 -4.74 16.93
CA VAL A 267 -4.36 -3.39 17.46
C VAL A 267 -5.07 -3.36 18.82
N GLY A 268 -4.28 -3.26 19.90
CA GLY A 268 -4.76 -3.42 21.27
C GLY A 268 -3.82 -4.29 22.11
N ILE A 269 -3.03 -3.63 22.95
CA ILE A 269 -2.22 -4.19 24.04
C ILE A 269 -2.95 -5.32 24.78
N LYS A 270 -2.52 -6.59 24.61
CA LYS A 270 -2.23 -7.58 25.68
C LYS A 270 -2.12 -9.03 25.16
N CYS A 271 -1.25 -9.76 25.86
CA CYS A 271 -1.12 -11.22 25.97
C CYS A 271 -0.34 -11.98 24.88
N LEU A 272 0.98 -12.01 25.07
CA LEU A 272 1.73 -13.26 25.14
C LEU A 272 1.46 -13.89 26.52
N ILE A 273 0.88 -15.09 26.58
CA ILE A 273 1.02 -15.98 27.74
C ILE A 273 1.19 -17.42 27.23
N SER A 274 2.30 -18.00 27.69
CA SER A 274 2.77 -19.41 27.67
C SER A 274 2.85 -20.12 26.32
#